data_AF-A0AAW1C4B7-F1
#
_entry.id   AF-A0AAW1C4B7-F1
#
_cell.length_a   1.000
_cell.length_b   1.000
_cell.length_c   1.000
_cell.angle_alpha   90.00
_cell.angle_beta   90.00
_cell.angle_gamma   90.00
#
_symmetry.space_group_name_H-M   'P 1'
#
loop_
_entity.id
_entity.type
_entity.pdbx_description
1 polymer ?
#
loop_
_entity_poly.entity_id
_entity_poly.type
_entity_poly.pdbx_seq_one_letter_code
_entity_poly.pdbx_strand_id
1 'polypeptide(L)'
;GPLKSRIIGGHEAVPHSRPYMATLKGEDEFVCGGFLVDPQWVMTAAHCMDGILEVPLMCRGVVEGIVFFSDQVPTGLYSRIADFLPWIKHIMGSDV
;
A
#
# COMPACT_ATOMS: atom_id res chain seq x y z
N GLY A 1 -5.79 19.32 24.51
CA GLY A 1 -5.01 19.85 23.37
C GLY A 1 -5.11 18.87 22.22
N PRO A 2 -5.05 19.31 20.95
CA PRO A 2 -5.20 18.40 19.83
C PRO A 2 -4.04 17.40 19.83
N LEU A 3 -4.36 16.11 19.70
CA LEU A 3 -3.37 15.05 19.65
C LEU A 3 -2.58 15.21 18.35
N LYS A 4 -1.27 15.49 18.45
CA LYS A 4 -0.37 15.37 17.30
C LYS A 4 -0.37 13.90 16.87
N SER A 5 -0.86 13.60 15.67
CA SER A 5 -0.76 12.27 15.09
C SER A 5 0.71 11.90 14.97
N ARG A 6 1.13 10.88 15.70
CA ARG A 6 2.51 10.39 15.75
C ARG A 6 2.48 8.88 15.86
N ILE A 7 3.43 8.22 15.20
CA ILE A 7 3.66 6.78 15.39
C ILE A 7 4.02 6.52 16.86
N ILE A 8 3.18 5.77 17.56
CA ILE A 8 3.36 5.45 18.98
C ILE A 8 4.61 4.58 19.15
N GLY A 9 5.51 4.98 20.06
CA GLY A 9 6.81 4.32 20.24
C GLY A 9 7.85 4.61 19.15
N GLY A 10 7.50 5.41 18.14
CA GLY A 10 8.40 5.79 17.06
C GLY A 10 9.34 6.96 17.40
N HIS A 11 10.30 7.17 16.52
CA HIS A 11 11.18 8.34 16.45
C HIS A 11 11.09 8.96 15.06
N GLU A 12 11.56 10.20 14.94
CA GLU A 12 11.61 10.88 13.65
C GLU A 12 12.58 10.16 12.70
N ALA A 13 12.12 9.88 11.49
CA ALA A 13 12.97 9.27 10.47
C ALA A 13 13.99 10.29 9.98
N VAL A 14 15.23 9.85 9.74
CA VAL A 14 16.24 10.68 9.07
C VAL A 14 15.68 11.11 7.70
N PRO A 15 15.76 12.41 7.33
CA PRO A 15 15.24 12.88 6.05
C PRO A 15 15.73 12.02 4.88
N HIS A 16 14.79 11.64 4.01
CA HIS A 16 15.03 10.83 2.82
C HIS A 16 15.59 9.40 3.06
N SER A 17 15.67 8.92 4.30
CA SER A 17 16.13 7.56 4.63
C SER A 17 15.16 6.42 4.25
N ARG A 18 13.96 6.78 3.80
CA ARG A 18 12.89 5.88 3.35
C ARG A 18 12.38 6.36 1.99
N PRO A 19 13.22 6.30 0.93
CA PRO A 19 12.90 6.91 -0.37
C PRO A 19 11.72 6.22 -1.08
N TYR A 20 11.38 5.00 -0.67
CA TYR A 20 10.21 4.28 -1.14
C TYR A 20 8.91 4.75 -0.49
N MET A 21 8.95 5.51 0.61
CA MET A 21 7.74 5.92 1.33
C MET A 21 6.97 6.97 0.52
N ALA A 22 5.67 6.74 0.33
CA ALA A 22 4.76 7.63 -0.37
C ALA A 22 3.62 8.07 0.55
N THR A 23 3.13 9.28 0.32
CA THR A 23 1.89 9.78 0.93
C THR A 23 0.82 9.85 -0.14
N LEU A 24 -0.32 9.23 0.13
CA LEU A 24 -1.52 9.33 -0.69
C LEU A 24 -2.40 10.43 -0.12
N LYS A 25 -2.80 11.37 -0.97
CA LYS A 25 -3.64 12.50 -0.62
C LYS A 25 -4.85 12.50 -1.55
N GLY A 26 -6.04 12.34 -0.98
CA GLY A 26 -7.31 12.56 -1.68
C GLY A 26 -7.65 14.05 -1.78
N GLU A 27 -8.72 14.37 -2.50
CA GLU A 27 -9.24 15.75 -2.61
C GLU A 27 -9.70 16.29 -1.24
N ASP A 28 -10.26 15.43 -0.39
CA ASP A 28 -10.81 15.77 0.95
C ASP A 28 -9.83 15.52 2.12
N GLU A 29 -8.54 15.72 1.91
CA GLU A 29 -7.48 15.54 2.94
C GLU A 29 -7.35 14.14 3.57
N PHE A 30 -7.96 13.09 3.01
CA PHE A 30 -7.66 11.72 3.47
C PHE A 30 -6.17 11.41 3.22
N VAL A 31 -5.41 11.24 4.31
CA VAL A 31 -3.98 10.94 4.28
C VAL A 31 -3.77 9.47 4.57
N CYS A 32 -3.32 8.75 3.55
CA CYS A 32 -2.87 7.37 3.67
C CYS A 32 -1.39 7.23 3.35
N GLY A 33 -0.81 6.13 3.83
CA GLY A 33 0.54 5.73 3.48
C GLY A 33 0.56 4.83 2.24
N GLY A 34 1.67 4.84 1.53
CA GLY A 34 1.98 3.86 0.49
C GLY A 34 3.48 3.68 0.36
N PHE A 35 3.88 2.80 -0.55
CA PHE A 35 5.29 2.66 -0.90
C PHE A 35 5.49 2.34 -2.39
N LEU A 36 6.49 2.98 -2.99
CA LEU A 36 6.88 2.83 -4.39
C LEU A 36 7.44 1.43 -4.60
N VAL A 37 6.77 0.59 -5.41
CA VAL A 37 7.18 -0.80 -5.73
C VAL A 37 7.86 -0.92 -7.09
N ASP A 38 7.69 0.08 -7.94
CA ASP A 38 8.25 0.21 -9.28
C ASP A 38 8.32 1.71 -9.63
N PRO A 39 9.19 2.18 -10.55
CA PRO A 39 9.27 3.61 -10.91
C PRO A 39 7.94 4.30 -11.22
N GLN A 40 6.91 3.57 -11.63
CA GLN A 40 5.58 4.12 -11.92
C GLN A 40 4.46 3.61 -11.00
N TRP A 41 4.75 2.77 -9.99
CA TRP A 41 3.71 2.11 -9.20
C TRP A 41 3.93 2.24 -7.68
N VAL A 42 2.87 2.63 -6.97
CA VAL A 42 2.83 2.71 -5.50
C VAL A 42 1.81 1.70 -4.98
N MET A 43 2.21 0.89 -4.00
CA MET A 43 1.31 -0.02 -3.28
C MET A 43 0.79 0.63 -1.99
N THR A 44 -0.49 0.39 -1.67
CA THR A 44 -1.18 0.90 -0.48
C THR A 44 -2.25 -0.08 0.00
N ALA A 45 -2.87 0.22 1.14
CA ALA A 45 -4.05 -0.51 1.62
C ALA A 45 -5.27 -0.11 0.79
N ALA A 46 -6.16 -1.06 0.44
CA ALA A 46 -7.27 -0.74 -0.45
C ALA A 46 -8.26 0.27 0.14
N HIS A 47 -8.50 0.21 1.45
CA HIS A 47 -9.42 1.14 2.13
C HIS A 47 -8.94 2.60 2.09
N CYS A 48 -7.70 2.85 1.66
CA CYS A 48 -7.19 4.19 1.38
C CYS A 48 -7.71 4.76 0.06
N MET A 49 -8.37 3.94 -0.76
CA MET A 49 -9.06 4.37 -1.96
C MET A 49 -10.57 4.30 -1.69
N ASP A 50 -11.20 5.48 -1.61
CA ASP A 50 -12.62 5.56 -1.34
C ASP A 50 -13.45 4.89 -2.45
N GLY A 51 -14.50 4.16 -2.08
CA GLY A 51 -15.37 3.45 -3.04
C GLY A 51 -14.80 2.16 -3.65
N ILE A 52 -13.71 1.60 -3.12
CA ILE A 52 -13.10 0.35 -3.61
C ILE A 52 -13.22 -0.80 -2.59
N LEU A 53 -13.81 -1.92 -3.01
CA LEU A 53 -13.84 -3.17 -2.24
C LEU A 53 -12.57 -3.99 -2.47
N GLU A 54 -11.85 -4.29 -1.39
CA GLU A 54 -10.70 -5.21 -1.39
C GLU A 54 -11.18 -6.64 -1.20
N VAL A 55 -10.86 -7.52 -2.14
CA VAL A 55 -11.05 -8.95 -1.92
C VAL A 55 -9.80 -9.75 -2.31
N PRO A 56 -9.40 -10.76 -1.50
CA PRO A 56 -8.28 -11.61 -1.83
C PRO A 56 -8.64 -12.47 -3.05
N LEU A 57 -7.75 -12.49 -4.04
CA LEU A 57 -7.81 -13.44 -5.14
C LEU A 57 -7.27 -14.77 -4.66
N MET A 58 -8.15 -15.73 -4.51
CA MET A 58 -7.81 -17.09 -4.10
C MET A 58 -7.80 -18.03 -5.31
N CYS A 59 -6.73 -18.78 -5.51
CA CYS A 59 -6.68 -19.91 -6.45
C CYS A 59 -6.26 -21.17 -5.70
N ARG A 60 -7.12 -22.20 -5.68
CA ARG A 60 -6.83 -23.49 -5.01
C ARG A 60 -6.39 -23.35 -3.54
N GLY A 61 -6.93 -22.37 -2.82
CA GLY A 61 -6.57 -22.09 -1.43
C GLY A 61 -5.28 -21.28 -1.24
N VAL A 62 -4.69 -20.76 -2.32
CA VAL A 62 -3.52 -19.88 -2.29
C VAL A 62 -3.97 -18.46 -2.63
N VAL A 63 -3.49 -17.47 -1.86
CA VAL A 63 -3.65 -16.05 -2.20
C VAL A 63 -2.72 -15.72 -3.36
N GLU A 64 -3.29 -15.42 -4.52
CA GLU A 64 -2.57 -15.06 -5.75
C GLU A 64 -2.37 -13.55 -5.87
N GLY A 65 -3.24 -12.76 -5.23
CA GLY A 65 -3.19 -11.32 -5.28
C GLY A 65 -4.38 -10.68 -4.60
N ILE A 66 -4.51 -9.38 -4.80
CA ILE A 66 -5.63 -8.59 -4.33
C ILE A 66 -6.33 -8.03 -5.57
N VAL A 67 -7.65 -8.20 -5.64
CA VAL A 67 -8.46 -7.50 -6.65
C VAL A 67 -9.24 -6.37 -5.96
N PHE A 68 -9.22 -5.25 -6.64
CA PHE A 68 -9.98 -4.07 -6.29
C PHE A 68 -11.24 -4.05 -7.14
N PHE A 69 -12.41 -4.09 -6.51
CA PHE A 69 -13.71 -4.02 -7.18
C PHE A 69 -14.43 -2.72 -6.80
N SER A 70 -14.82 -1.93 -7.78
CA SER A 70 -15.61 -0.72 -7.58
C SER A 70 -16.64 -0.62 -8.71
N ASP A 71 -17.83 -0.12 -8.40
CA ASP A 71 -18.86 0.24 -9.38
C ASP A 71 -18.38 1.33 -10.36
N GLN A 72 -17.38 2.12 -9.94
CA GLN A 72 -16.75 3.16 -10.77
C GLN A 72 -15.59 2.64 -11.64
N VAL A 73 -15.10 1.41 -11.42
CA VAL A 73 -13.95 0.86 -12.15
C VAL A 73 -14.30 -0.52 -12.75
N PRO A 74 -14.78 -0.59 -14.01
CA PRO A 74 -15.24 -1.84 -14.62
C PRO A 74 -14.10 -2.85 -14.90
N THR A 75 -12.86 -2.38 -15.00
CA THR A 75 -11.66 -3.23 -15.04
C THR A 75 -11.05 -3.28 -13.64
N GLY A 76 -11.30 -4.35 -12.89
CA GLY A 76 -10.66 -4.54 -11.59
C GLY A 76 -9.15 -4.29 -11.68
N LEU A 77 -8.60 -3.54 -10.72
CA LEU A 77 -7.16 -3.41 -10.58
C LEU A 77 -6.67 -4.71 -9.91
N TYR A 78 -5.67 -5.37 -10.49
CA TYR A 78 -5.12 -6.63 -10.00
C TYR A 78 -3.69 -6.39 -9.52
N SER A 79 -3.46 -6.45 -8.21
CA SER A 79 -2.11 -6.47 -7.67
C SER A 79 -1.70 -7.93 -7.45
N ARG A 80 -0.94 -8.51 -8.39
CA ARG A 80 -0.29 -9.81 -8.16
C ARG A 80 0.88 -9.59 -7.21
N ILE A 81 0.65 -9.77 -5.92
CA ILE A 81 1.68 -9.57 -4.89
C ILE A 81 2.89 -10.46 -5.14
N ALA A 82 2.69 -11.67 -5.70
CA ALA A 82 3.75 -12.61 -6.02
C ALA A 82 4.87 -12.01 -6.89
N ASP A 83 4.54 -11.13 -7.84
CA ASP A 83 5.53 -10.50 -8.72
C ASP A 83 6.41 -9.51 -7.95
N PHE A 84 5.85 -8.90 -6.91
CA PHE A 84 6.55 -7.92 -6.08
C PHE A 84 7.26 -8.56 -4.87
N LEU A 85 6.99 -9.84 -4.54
CA LEU A 85 7.63 -10.51 -3.41
C LEU A 85 9.17 -10.46 -3.42
N PRO A 86 9.88 -10.65 -4.55
CA PRO A 86 11.33 -10.52 -4.58
C PRO A 86 11.80 -9.10 -4.25
N TRP A 87 11.12 -8.09 -4.79
CA TRP A 87 11.42 -6.68 -4.53
C TRP A 87 11.10 -6.29 -3.08
N ILE A 88 9.96 -6.73 -2.55
CA ILE A 88 9.57 -6.50 -1.15
C ILE A 88 10.62 -7.09 -0.21
N LYS A 89 11.06 -8.33 -0.46
CA LYS A 89 12.11 -8.99 0.34
C LYS A 89 13.45 -8.25 0.25
N HIS A 90 13.79 -7.73 -0.93
CA HIS A 90 15.00 -6.95 -1.13
C HIS A 90 14.96 -5.62 -0.36
N ILE A 91 13.85 -4.88 -0.42
CA ILE A 91 13.69 -3.57 0.24
C ILE A 91 13.47 -3.68 1.74
N MET A 92 12.68 -4.66 2.18
CA MET A 92 12.44 -4.89 3.61
C MET A 92 13.64 -5.51 4.32
N GLY A 93 14.66 -5.96 3.58
CA GLY A 93 15.83 -6.64 4.13
C GLY A 93 15.39 -7.87 4.89
N SER A 94 15.17 -8.97 4.18
CA SER A 94 14.69 -10.24 4.74
C SER A 94 15.65 -10.88 5.75
N ASP A 95 15.71 -10.28 6.94
CA ASP A 95 16.01 -10.86 8.25
C ASP A 95 14.89 -10.43 9.23
N VAL A 96 13.63 -10.75 8.89
CA VAL A 96 12.55 -10.93 9.88
C VAL A 96 12.32 -12.42 10.04
#